data_AF-A0AAU4T6W2-F1
#
_entry.id   AF-A0AAU4T6W2-F1
#
_cell.length_a   1.000
_cell.length_b   1.000
_cell.length_c   1.000
_cell.angle_alpha   90.00
_cell.angle_beta   90.00
_cell.angle_gamma   90.00
#
_symmetry.space_group_name_H-M   'P 1'
#
loop_
_entity.id
_entity.type
_entity.pdbx_description
1 polymer ?
#
loop_
_entity_poly.entity_id
_entity_poly.type
_entity_poly.pdbx_seq_one_letter_code
_entity_poly.pdbx_strand_id
1 'polypeptide(L)' 'MTNNEEARVPSISTGLVVGMLIGIPVGLVLGLAVFDSMAMGLVLGGGAGGVLGVTFRASLRSQRQSP' A
#
# COMPACT_ATOMS: atom_id res chain seq x y z
N MET A 1 16.84 -2.64 35.47
CA MET A 1 15.89 -1.89 34.61
C MET A 1 16.66 -1.49 33.36
N THR A 2 16.55 -2.25 32.27
CA THR A 2 17.17 -1.91 30.99
C THR A 2 16.07 -1.87 29.94
N ASN A 3 15.74 -0.64 29.56
CA ASN A 3 15.10 -0.15 28.36
C ASN A 3 14.97 -1.17 27.22
N ASN A 4 13.77 -1.71 27.08
CA ASN A 4 13.29 -2.32 25.85
C ASN A 4 13.10 -1.20 24.82
N GLU A 5 14.19 -0.83 24.14
CA GLU A 5 14.13 -0.20 22.83
C GLU A 5 13.65 -1.24 21.83
N GLU A 6 12.39 -1.65 21.99
CA GLU A 6 11.61 -2.23 20.93
C GLU A 6 11.50 -1.13 19.89
N ALA A 7 12.47 -1.12 18.98
CA ALA A 7 12.44 -0.34 17.76
C ALA A 7 11.02 -0.46 17.26
N ARG A 8 10.26 0.62 17.41
CA ARG A 8 8.84 0.69 17.08
C ARG A 8 8.78 0.66 15.57
N VAL A 9 9.09 -0.49 14.96
CA VAL A 9 8.98 -0.73 13.54
C VAL A 9 7.51 -0.46 13.29
N PRO A 10 7.15 0.64 12.60
CA PRO A 10 5.76 0.92 12.33
C PRO A 10 5.27 -0.31 11.59
N SER A 11 4.37 -1.07 12.21
CA SER A 11 3.97 -2.38 11.72
C SER A 11 3.30 -2.15 10.38
N ILE A 12 4.09 -2.31 9.31
CA ILE A 12 3.67 -2.01 7.95
C ILE A 12 2.44 -2.88 7.71
N SER A 13 1.31 -2.21 7.55
CA SER A 13 0.02 -2.85 7.38
C SER A 13 0.12 -3.82 6.21
N THR A 14 -0.17 -5.11 6.43
CA THR A 14 -0.15 -6.12 5.36
C THR A 14 -0.97 -5.68 4.14
N GLY A 15 -2.06 -4.93 4.37
CA GLY A 15 -2.85 -4.31 3.30
C GLY A 15 -2.07 -3.28 2.47
N LEU A 16 -1.23 -2.46 3.09
CA LEU A 16 -0.33 -1.54 2.38
C LEU A 16 0.69 -2.30 1.54
N VAL A 17 1.26 -3.39 2.08
CA VAL A 17 2.22 -4.24 1.37
C VAL A 17 1.58 -4.87 0.14
N VAL A 18 0.38 -5.45 0.28
CA VAL A 18 -0.37 -6.06 -0.82
C VAL A 18 -0.80 -4.99 -1.84
N GLY A 19 -1.25 -3.83 -1.38
CA GLY A 19 -1.61 -2.70 -2.25
C GLY A 19 -0.43 -2.17 -3.07
N MET A 20 0.76 -2.07 -2.47
CA MET A 20 2.00 -1.74 -3.16
C MET A 20 2.42 -2.83 -4.15
N LEU A 21 2.35 -4.10 -3.76
CA LEU A 21 2.70 -5.26 -4.59
C LEU A 21 1.88 -5.32 -5.89
N ILE A 22 0.61 -4.92 -5.84
CA ILE A 22 -0.27 -4.91 -7.01
C ILE A 22 -0.20 -3.56 -7.73
N GLY A 23 -0.19 -2.46 -6.98
CA GLY A 23 -0.24 -1.11 -7.52
C GLY A 23 0.99 -0.72 -8.32
N ILE A 24 2.21 -1.07 -7.87
CA ILE A 24 3.45 -0.75 -8.58
C ILE A 24 3.51 -1.40 -9.97
N PRO A 25 3.32 -2.73 -10.15
CA PRO A 25 3.39 -3.34 -11.47
C PRO A 25 2.27 -2.84 -12.39
N VAL A 26 1.03 -2.68 -11.87
CA VAL A 26 -0.08 -2.13 -12.67
C VAL A 26 0.20 -0.70 -13.10
N GLY A 27 0.68 0.14 -12.18
CA GLY A 27 1.04 1.53 -12.44
C GLY A 27 2.20 1.65 -13.42
N LEU A 28 3.22 0.79 -13.33
CA LEU A 28 4.32 0.75 -14.29
C LEU A 28 3.84 0.38 -15.70
N VAL A 29 2.98 -0.63 -15.82
CA VAL A 29 2.41 -1.03 -17.12
C VAL A 29 1.57 0.11 -17.70
N LEU A 30 0.72 0.76 -16.90
CA LEU A 30 -0.06 1.92 -17.35
C LEU A 30 0.82 3.13 -17.67
N GLY A 31 1.84 3.41 -16.86
CA GLY A 31 2.77 4.52 -17.04
C GLY A 31 3.58 4.40 -18.31
N LEU A 32 4.02 3.19 -18.65
CA LEU A 32 4.71 2.91 -19.91
C LEU A 32 3.75 2.88 -21.10
N ALA A 33 2.58 2.26 -20.97
CA ALA A 33 1.65 2.11 -22.08
C ALA A 33 0.90 3.40 -22.46
N VAL A 34 0.63 4.29 -21.49
CA VAL A 34 -0.19 5.50 -21.70
C VAL A 34 0.64 6.77 -21.64
N PHE A 35 1.56 6.87 -20.68
CA PHE A 35 2.31 8.09 -20.42
C PHE A 35 3.76 8.03 -20.94
N ASP A 36 4.19 6.88 -21.47
CA ASP A 36 5.57 6.56 -21.87
C ASP A 36 6.61 6.99 -20.81
N SER A 37 6.22 6.97 -19.55
CA SER A 37 6.97 7.53 -18.45
C SER A 37 6.88 6.64 -17.22
N MET A 38 8.02 6.03 -16.88
CA MET A 38 8.15 5.20 -15.68
C MET A 38 7.87 5.98 -14.40
N ALA A 39 8.23 7.26 -14.36
CA ALA A 39 7.98 8.12 -13.20
C ALA A 39 6.48 8.33 -12.96
N MET A 40 5.72 8.65 -14.01
CA MET A 40 4.26 8.76 -13.95
C MET A 40 3.63 7.43 -13.48
N GLY A 41 4.11 6.30 -14.02
CA GLY A 41 3.63 4.97 -13.65
C GLY A 41 3.84 4.62 -12.19
N LEU A 42 5.01 4.93 -11.64
CA LEU A 42 5.33 4.70 -10.22
C LEU A 42 4.50 5.60 -9.29
N VAL A 43 4.29 6.86 -9.66
CA VAL A 43 3.48 7.79 -8.85
C VAL A 43 2.01 7.34 -8.84
N LEU A 44 1.45 6.99 -9.99
CA LEU A 44 0.09 6.47 -10.10
C LEU A 44 -0.08 5.12 -9.40
N GLY A 45 0.84 4.18 -9.64
CA GLY A 45 0.81 2.84 -9.05
C GLY A 45 1.01 2.83 -7.54
N GLY A 46 1.98 3.60 -7.05
CA GLY A 46 2.24 3.76 -5.62
C GLY A 46 1.14 4.53 -4.91
N GLY A 47 0.61 5.60 -5.53
CA GLY A 47 -0.49 6.38 -5.00
C GLY A 47 -1.79 5.57 -4.91
N ALA A 48 -2.26 5.04 -6.04
CA ALA A 48 -3.49 4.25 -6.09
C ALA A 48 -3.37 2.93 -5.32
N GLY A 49 -2.25 2.21 -5.46
CA GLY A 49 -1.97 0.97 -4.74
C GLY A 49 -1.85 1.18 -3.24
N GLY A 50 -1.21 2.27 -2.81
CA GLY A 50 -1.14 2.66 -1.40
C GLY A 50 -2.54 2.91 -0.82
N VAL A 51 -3.33 3.77 -1.47
CA VAL A 51 -4.71 4.11 -1.03
C VAL A 51 -5.60 2.88 -1.00
N LEU A 52 -5.57 2.05 -2.04
CA LEU A 52 -6.32 0.79 -2.07
C LEU A 52 -5.86 -0.17 -0.97
N GLY A 53 -4.55 -0.26 -0.73
CA GLY A 53 -3.98 -1.11 0.31
C GLY A 53 -4.36 -0.74 1.74
N VAL A 54 -4.40 0.56 2.07
CA VAL A 54 -4.88 1.01 3.39
C VAL A 54 -6.41 0.93 3.53
N THR A 55 -7.16 1.27 2.48
CA THR A 55 -8.64 1.24 2.52
C THR A 55 -9.19 -0.18 2.56
N PHE A 56 -8.58 -1.16 1.88
CA PHE A 56 -9.01 -2.56 1.95
C PHE A 56 -8.92 -3.12 3.37
N ARG A 57 -7.87 -2.77 4.14
CA ARG A 57 -7.76 -3.19 5.54
C ARG A 57 -8.74 -2.45 6.45
N ALA A 58 -8.99 -1.16 6.19
CA ALA A 58 -10.01 -0.41 6.93
C ALA A 58 -11.41 -1.03 6.75
N SER A 59 -11.74 -1.43 5.52
CA SER A 59 -12.99 -2.14 5.20
C SER A 59 -13.06 -3.53 5.83
N LEU A 60 -11.98 -4.31 5.78
CA LEU A 60 -11.90 -5.62 6.43
C LEU A 60 -12.03 -5.55 7.97
N ARG A 61 -11.51 -4.48 8.58
CA ARG A 61 -11.63 -4.25 10.03
C ARG A 61 -13.05 -3.89 10.42
N SER A 62 -13.76 -3.14 9.58
CA SER A 62 -15.17 -2.78 9.79
C SER A 62 -16.09 -4.00 9.78
N GLN A 63 -15.79 -5.02 8.95
CA GLN A 63 -16.56 -6.28 8.91
C GLN A 63 -16.42 -7.16 10.17
N ARG A 64 -15.37 -6.96 10.99
CA ARG A 64 -15.20 -7.69 12.26
C ARG A 64 -15.89 -7.02 13.46
N GLN A 65 -16.59 -5.91 13.24
CA GLN A 65 -17.23 -5.11 14.31
C GLN A 65 -18.76 -5.03 14.21
N SER A 66 -19.42 -5.78 13.32
CA SER A 66 -20.86 -5.99 13.46
C SER A 66 -21.14 -7.09 14.50
N PRO A 67 -21.96 -6.80 15.53
CA PRO A 67 -22.26 -7.69 16.66
C PRO A 67 -23.06 -8.94 16.28
#